data_AF-A0A151P6Q0-F1
#
_entry.id   AF-A0A151P6Q0-F1
#
_cell.length_a   1.000
_cell.length_b   1.000
_cell.length_c   1.000
_cell.angle_alpha   90.00
_cell.angle_beta   90.00
_cell.angle_gamma   90.00
#
_symmetry.space_group_name_H-M   'P 1'
#
loop_
_entity.id
_entity.type
_entity.pdbx_description
1 polymer ?
#
loop_
_entity_poly.entity_id
_entity_poly.type
_entity_poly.pdbx_seq_one_letter_code
_entity_poly.pdbx_strand_id
1 'polypeptide(L)'
;MDEVVLTIEDGNLGLRVNGELVTAYPQVVVVRVPTPWVQSDSDITVLRHLEKMGCRLMNRPQAILNCVNKFWTFQELAGHGVPLPDTFSYGGHENFAKMIDEAEVLEFPMVVKNTRGHRGKAVFLARDKHHLADLSHLIRHDAPYLFQKYVKESHGKDVRVIVVGGRVVGTMLRCSTDGRMQSNCSLGGVGMMCSLSEQGKQLAVQVSNILGMDVCGIDLLMKDDGSFYVCEANANEPKKSNNPEKKLPFSPF
;
A
#
# COMPACT_ATOMS: atom_id res chain seq x y z
N MET A 1 -23.06 6.87 0.59
CA MET A 1 -22.61 7.54 1.83
C MET A 1 -23.65 8.58 2.26
N ASP A 2 -24.40 9.14 1.31
CA ASP A 2 -25.45 10.15 1.50
C ASP A 2 -26.60 9.74 2.45
N GLU A 3 -26.75 8.44 2.72
CA GLU A 3 -27.71 7.89 3.68
C GLU A 3 -27.20 7.91 5.13
N VAL A 4 -25.90 8.12 5.35
CA VAL A 4 -25.25 8.13 6.66
C VAL A 4 -25.00 9.56 7.08
N VAL A 5 -25.65 9.99 8.16
CA VAL A 5 -25.46 11.31 8.75
C VAL A 5 -24.78 11.15 10.11
N LEU A 6 -23.64 11.82 10.27
CA LEU A 6 -22.89 11.88 11.52
C LEU A 6 -23.26 13.17 12.24
N THR A 7 -23.64 13.09 13.51
CA THR A 7 -24.08 14.26 14.27
C THR A 7 -23.20 14.47 15.51
N ILE A 8 -23.08 15.74 15.91
CA ILE A 8 -22.57 16.14 17.22
C ILE A 8 -23.68 17.03 17.81
N GLU A 9 -24.45 16.47 18.73
CA GLU A 9 -25.60 17.13 19.36
C GLU A 9 -25.34 17.19 20.88
N ASP A 10 -25.38 18.39 21.46
CA ASP A 10 -25.06 18.63 22.87
C ASP A 10 -23.70 18.03 23.33
N GLY A 11 -22.72 18.01 22.42
CA GLY A 11 -21.38 17.44 22.66
C GLY A 11 -21.30 15.92 22.55
N ASN A 12 -22.39 15.23 22.21
CA ASN A 12 -22.45 13.78 22.08
C ASN A 12 -22.41 13.36 20.61
N LEU A 13 -21.76 12.22 20.34
CA LEU A 13 -21.71 11.63 19.01
C LEU A 13 -23.02 10.91 18.71
N GLY A 14 -23.60 11.16 17.53
CA GLY A 14 -24.77 10.48 17.03
C GLY A 14 -24.59 10.01 15.58
N LEU A 15 -25.32 8.96 15.23
CA LEU A 15 -25.32 8.38 13.90
C LEU A 15 -26.76 8.22 13.44
N ARG A 16 -27.07 8.70 12.23
CA ARG A 16 -28.35 8.41 11.56
C ARG A 16 -28.10 7.65 10.27
N VAL A 17 -28.96 6.68 10.00
CA VAL A 17 -28.96 5.93 8.74
C VAL A 17 -30.36 6.03 8.16
N ASN A 18 -30.49 6.51 6.93
CA ASN A 18 -31.79 6.74 6.28
C ASN A 18 -32.72 7.66 7.09
N GLY A 19 -32.16 8.65 7.79
CA GLY A 19 -32.89 9.59 8.63
C GLY A 19 -33.22 9.10 10.04
N GLU A 20 -33.07 7.81 10.33
CA GLU A 20 -33.34 7.21 11.63
C GLU A 20 -32.12 7.24 12.55
N LEU A 21 -32.34 7.56 13.84
CA LEU A 21 -31.28 7.54 14.85
C LEU A 21 -30.85 6.10 15.16
N VAL A 22 -29.55 5.84 15.04
CA VAL A 22 -28.94 4.57 15.41
C VAL A 22 -28.56 4.60 16.89
N THR A 23 -29.29 3.83 17.70
CA THR A 23 -29.06 3.72 19.15
C THR A 23 -28.20 2.50 19.53
N ALA A 24 -28.02 1.56 18.60
CA ALA A 24 -27.14 0.40 18.74
C ALA A 24 -26.21 0.32 17.52
N TYR A 25 -24.91 0.39 17.76
CA TYR A 25 -23.87 0.38 16.72
C TYR A 25 -23.06 -0.92 16.75
N PRO A 26 -22.44 -1.31 15.63
CA PRO A 26 -21.65 -2.54 15.55
C PRO A 26 -20.44 -2.48 16.48
N GLN A 27 -20.19 -3.55 17.24
CA GLN A 27 -18.99 -3.65 18.09
C GLN A 27 -17.70 -3.75 17.27
N VAL A 28 -17.78 -4.35 16.08
CA VAL A 28 -16.65 -4.53 15.16
C VAL A 28 -17.06 -4.10 13.75
N VAL A 29 -16.20 -3.33 13.09
CA VAL A 29 -16.40 -2.84 11.72
C VAL A 29 -15.23 -3.30 10.86
N VAL A 30 -15.51 -4.10 9.83
CA VAL A 30 -14.53 -4.48 8.81
C VAL A 30 -14.48 -3.39 7.74
N VAL A 31 -13.38 -2.67 7.68
CA VAL A 31 -13.22 -1.48 6.85
C VAL A 31 -12.72 -1.89 5.46
N ARG A 32 -13.46 -1.47 4.43
CA ARG A 32 -13.16 -1.74 3.01
C ARG A 32 -13.22 -0.45 2.22
N VAL A 33 -12.15 0.33 2.31
CA VAL A 33 -12.01 1.60 1.57
C VAL A 33 -10.92 1.46 0.50
N PRO A 34 -11.15 1.91 -0.74
CA PRO A 34 -10.11 1.87 -1.76
C PRO A 34 -8.99 2.86 -1.39
N THR A 35 -7.90 2.36 -0.82
CA THR A 35 -6.72 3.11 -0.31
C THR A 35 -6.24 4.30 -1.19
N PRO A 36 -6.22 4.20 -2.53
CA PRO A 36 -5.74 5.27 -3.42
C PRO A 36 -6.78 6.34 -3.75
N TRP A 37 -8.06 6.04 -3.49
CA TRP A 37 -9.21 6.87 -3.81
C TRP A 37 -10.01 7.25 -2.56
N VAL A 38 -9.47 6.98 -1.37
CA VAL A 38 -10.02 7.51 -0.13
C VAL A 38 -10.06 9.02 -0.31
N GLN A 39 -11.24 9.54 -0.64
CA GLN A 39 -11.48 10.97 -0.66
C GLN A 39 -11.34 11.35 0.80
N SER A 40 -10.23 12.02 1.12
CA SER A 40 -9.54 11.92 2.40
C SER A 40 -10.40 12.25 3.61
N ASP A 41 -11.49 12.98 3.40
CA ASP A 41 -12.26 13.54 4.48
C ASP A 41 -13.56 12.76 4.70
N SER A 42 -14.33 12.39 3.67
CA SER A 42 -15.64 11.75 3.88
C SER A 42 -15.52 10.34 4.48
N ASP A 43 -14.76 9.46 3.82
CA ASP A 43 -14.51 8.09 4.29
C ASP A 43 -13.88 8.09 5.69
N ILE A 44 -12.82 8.89 5.88
CA ILE A 44 -12.10 8.97 7.14
C ILE A 44 -12.97 9.60 8.23
N THR A 45 -13.85 10.56 7.91
CA THR A 45 -14.79 11.15 8.88
C THR A 45 -15.73 10.09 9.43
N VAL A 46 -16.34 9.26 8.56
CA VAL A 46 -17.21 8.15 8.99
C VAL A 46 -16.44 7.17 9.87
N LEU A 47 -15.24 6.75 9.44
CA LEU A 47 -14.45 5.77 10.18
C LEU A 47 -13.99 6.30 11.54
N ARG A 48 -13.54 7.56 11.61
CA ARG A 48 -13.16 8.22 12.87
C ARG A 48 -14.37 8.37 13.79
N HIS A 49 -15.54 8.69 13.24
CA HIS A 49 -16.77 8.82 14.01
C HIS A 49 -17.15 7.49 14.65
N LEU A 50 -17.19 6.40 13.87
CA LEU A 50 -17.45 5.05 14.39
C LEU A 50 -16.43 4.62 15.44
N GLU A 51 -15.14 4.88 15.21
CA GLU A 51 -14.09 4.59 16.19
C GLU A 51 -14.32 5.35 17.51
N LYS A 52 -14.71 6.63 17.44
CA LYS A 52 -15.00 7.45 18.63
C LYS A 52 -16.30 7.06 19.35
N MET A 53 -17.26 6.47 18.65
CA MET A 53 -18.43 5.83 19.25
C MET A 53 -18.09 4.51 19.96
N GLY A 54 -16.85 4.02 19.86
CA GLY A 54 -16.39 2.80 20.55
C GLY A 54 -16.33 1.55 19.69
N CYS A 55 -16.61 1.65 18.38
CA CYS A 55 -16.50 0.53 17.45
C CYS A 55 -15.02 0.11 17.28
N ARG A 56 -14.74 -1.20 17.26
CA ARG A 56 -13.44 -1.74 16.87
C ARG A 56 -13.33 -1.82 15.34
N LEU A 57 -12.48 -0.98 14.73
CA LEU A 57 -12.31 -0.95 13.27
C LEU A 57 -11.11 -1.79 12.81
N MET A 58 -11.31 -2.64 11.80
CA MET A 58 -10.26 -3.45 11.16
C MET A 58 -10.18 -3.11 9.66
N ASN A 59 -9.24 -2.31 9.18
CA ASN A 59 -8.20 -1.56 9.91
C ASN A 59 -8.72 -0.23 10.49
N ARG A 60 -8.01 0.30 11.49
CA ARG A 60 -8.28 1.63 12.07
C ARG A 60 -7.99 2.75 11.06
N PRO A 61 -8.61 3.94 11.18
CA PRO A 61 -8.38 5.06 10.26
C PRO A 61 -6.90 5.43 10.14
N GLN A 62 -6.17 5.48 11.25
CA GLN A 62 -4.74 5.82 11.26
C GLN A 62 -3.91 4.81 10.44
N ALA A 63 -4.18 3.51 10.59
CA ALA A 63 -3.46 2.47 9.84
C ALA A 63 -3.70 2.57 8.33
N ILE A 64 -4.92 2.97 7.93
CA ILE A 64 -5.25 3.25 6.53
C ILE A 64 -4.45 4.46 6.04
N LEU A 65 -4.44 5.55 6.81
CA LEU A 65 -3.69 6.77 6.49
C LEU A 65 -2.18 6.52 6.38
N ASN A 66 -1.61 5.65 7.21
CA ASN A 66 -0.20 5.26 7.12
C ASN A 66 0.13 4.54 5.80
N CYS A 67 -0.87 4.01 5.08
CA CYS A 67 -0.71 3.25 3.84
C CYS A 67 -1.24 3.94 2.58
N VAL A 68 -1.93 5.09 2.67
CA VAL A 68 -2.44 5.79 1.47
C VAL A 68 -1.33 6.42 0.64
N ASN A 69 -0.19 6.73 1.25
CA ASN A 69 0.98 7.29 0.61
C ASN A 69 2.20 6.40 0.91
N LYS A 70 2.85 5.89 -0.15
CA LYS A 70 3.99 4.99 -0.03
C LYS A 70 5.16 5.60 0.75
N PHE A 71 5.39 6.90 0.58
CA PHE A 71 6.46 7.59 1.30
C PHE A 71 6.12 7.76 2.78
N TRP A 72 4.84 8.03 3.12
CA TRP A 72 4.40 8.04 4.53
C TRP A 72 4.57 6.67 5.18
N THR A 73 4.25 5.59 4.46
CA THR A 73 4.53 4.22 4.94
C THR A 73 6.01 4.05 5.25
N PHE A 74 6.91 4.52 4.39
CA PHE A 74 8.35 4.41 4.59
C PHE A 74 8.82 5.27 5.77
N GLN A 75 8.22 6.44 5.99
CA GLN A 75 8.49 7.27 7.16
C GLN A 75 8.10 6.57 8.48
N GLU A 76 6.95 5.90 8.52
CA GLU A 76 6.51 5.13 9.69
C GLU A 76 7.40 3.90 9.95
N LEU A 77 7.98 3.30 8.90
CA LEU A 77 8.87 2.14 9.03
C LEU A 77 10.33 2.52 9.33
N ALA A 78 10.74 3.75 8.99
CA ALA A 78 12.10 4.22 9.21
C ALA A 78 12.46 4.23 10.70
N GLY A 79 13.70 3.87 11.03
CA GLY A 79 14.18 3.80 12.42
C GLY A 79 13.76 2.53 13.18
N HIS A 80 12.87 1.70 12.65
CA HIS A 80 12.45 0.44 13.28
C HIS A 80 13.28 -0.79 12.85
N GLY A 81 14.41 -0.60 12.16
CA GLY A 81 15.24 -1.70 11.65
C GLY A 81 14.59 -2.47 10.49
N VAL A 82 13.56 -1.91 9.85
CA VAL A 82 12.90 -2.50 8.68
C VAL A 82 13.77 -2.24 7.44
N PRO A 83 14.19 -3.28 6.69
CA PRO A 83 14.95 -3.09 5.45
C PRO A 83 14.05 -2.47 4.37
N LEU A 84 14.41 -1.27 3.93
CA LEU A 84 13.75 -0.53 2.85
C LEU A 84 14.78 -0.24 1.75
N PRO A 85 14.41 -0.24 0.46
CA PRO A 85 15.28 0.27 -0.58
C PRO A 85 15.43 1.79 -0.39
N ASP A 86 16.63 2.32 -0.62
CA ASP A 86 16.89 3.77 -0.55
C ASP A 86 15.85 4.52 -1.39
N THR A 87 15.19 5.51 -0.79
CA THR A 87 14.02 6.17 -1.38
C THR A 87 14.07 7.67 -1.13
N PHE A 88 13.85 8.44 -2.19
CA PHE A 88 13.81 9.89 -2.19
C PHE A 88 12.42 10.35 -2.61
N SER A 89 11.92 11.39 -1.96
CA SER A 89 10.71 12.09 -2.38
C SER A 89 10.86 13.57 -2.03
N TYR A 90 10.05 14.41 -2.66
CA TYR A 90 10.16 15.85 -2.59
C TYR A 90 8.86 16.45 -2.07
N GLY A 91 8.97 17.48 -1.24
CA GLY A 91 7.81 18.18 -0.66
C GLY A 91 7.01 19.00 -1.68
N GLY A 92 7.61 19.33 -2.83
CA GLY A 92 6.94 19.95 -3.97
C GLY A 92 7.15 19.12 -5.24
N HIS A 93 6.52 19.52 -6.35
CA HIS A 93 6.60 18.83 -7.65
C HIS A 93 6.84 19.81 -8.83
N GLU A 94 7.23 21.05 -8.55
CA GLU A 94 7.33 22.11 -9.59
C GLU A 94 8.65 22.07 -10.38
N ASN A 95 9.75 21.61 -9.76
CA ASN A 95 11.07 21.54 -10.40
C ASN A 95 11.57 20.09 -10.49
N PHE A 96 10.96 19.32 -11.38
CA PHE A 96 11.30 17.91 -11.57
C PHE A 96 12.76 17.70 -12.02
N ALA A 97 13.36 18.65 -12.77
CA ALA A 97 14.76 18.56 -13.19
C ALA A 97 15.72 18.53 -11.98
N LYS A 98 15.51 19.42 -10.99
CA LYS A 98 16.29 19.39 -9.75
C LYS A 98 16.11 18.09 -8.98
N MET A 99 14.89 17.52 -9.02
CA MET A 99 14.59 16.24 -8.39
C MET A 99 15.33 15.08 -9.04
N ILE A 100 15.53 15.14 -10.36
CA ILE A 100 16.35 14.16 -11.08
C ILE A 100 17.80 14.26 -10.62
N ASP A 101 18.36 15.46 -10.58
CA ASP A 101 19.76 15.67 -10.20
C ASP A 101 20.04 15.19 -8.77
N GLU A 102 19.16 15.51 -7.82
CA GLU A 102 19.30 15.06 -6.43
C GLU A 102 19.09 13.54 -6.26
N ALA A 103 18.29 12.91 -7.12
CA ALA A 103 18.05 11.46 -7.08
C ALA A 103 19.16 10.62 -7.71
N GLU A 104 20.16 11.23 -8.39
CA GLU A 104 21.27 10.50 -9.03
C GLU A 104 22.09 9.64 -8.06
N VAL A 105 22.08 9.98 -6.77
CA VAL A 105 22.70 9.19 -5.69
C VAL A 105 22.14 7.78 -5.55
N LEU A 106 20.94 7.52 -6.09
CA LEU A 106 20.35 6.18 -6.13
C LEU A 106 20.97 5.28 -7.20
N GLU A 107 21.75 5.87 -8.12
CA GLU A 107 22.27 5.27 -9.34
C GLU A 107 21.17 4.79 -10.30
N PHE A 108 21.53 4.66 -11.58
CA PHE A 108 20.64 4.09 -12.59
C PHE A 108 20.93 2.60 -12.80
N PRO A 109 19.90 1.78 -13.14
CA PRO A 109 18.50 2.18 -13.28
C PRO A 109 17.82 2.42 -11.92
N MET A 110 16.80 3.27 -11.89
CA MET A 110 16.03 3.57 -10.68
C MET A 110 14.52 3.46 -10.90
N VAL A 111 13.77 3.23 -9.83
CA VAL A 111 12.32 3.09 -9.86
C VAL A 111 11.66 4.43 -9.55
N VAL A 112 10.72 4.85 -10.39
CA VAL A 112 9.92 6.06 -10.20
C VAL A 112 8.48 5.66 -9.93
N LYS A 113 7.92 6.06 -8.78
CA LYS A 113 6.54 5.72 -8.41
C LYS A 113 5.76 6.97 -8.03
N ASN A 114 4.50 7.04 -8.42
CA ASN A 114 3.59 8.00 -7.78
C ASN A 114 3.35 7.58 -6.31
N THR A 115 3.46 8.54 -5.40
CA THR A 115 3.26 8.31 -3.95
C THR A 115 1.86 7.78 -3.64
N ARG A 116 0.83 8.24 -4.35
CA ARG A 116 -0.57 7.80 -4.25
C ARG A 116 -0.98 7.09 -5.53
N GLY A 117 -0.85 5.77 -5.56
CA GLY A 117 -1.18 4.96 -6.73
C GLY A 117 -1.37 3.48 -6.40
N HIS A 118 -2.10 2.76 -7.24
CA HIS A 118 -2.37 1.31 -7.09
C HIS A 118 -2.25 0.56 -8.40
N ARG A 119 -2.13 -0.77 -8.29
CA ARG A 119 -2.17 -1.73 -9.42
C ARG A 119 -1.05 -1.52 -10.45
N GLY A 120 0.09 -0.98 -10.02
CA GLY A 120 1.25 -0.74 -10.89
C GLY A 120 1.06 0.37 -11.92
N LYS A 121 -0.06 1.11 -11.87
CA LYS A 121 -0.23 2.34 -12.67
C LYS A 121 0.69 3.41 -12.09
N ALA A 122 1.51 4.03 -12.93
CA ALA A 122 2.54 5.01 -12.57
C ALA A 122 3.71 4.46 -11.73
N VAL A 123 4.19 3.25 -12.05
CA VAL A 123 5.49 2.73 -11.62
C VAL A 123 6.35 2.54 -12.86
N PHE A 124 7.51 3.19 -12.92
CA PHE A 124 8.40 3.19 -14.08
C PHE A 124 9.82 2.77 -13.67
N LEU A 125 10.55 2.16 -14.60
CA LEU A 125 11.98 1.90 -14.46
C LEU A 125 12.73 2.87 -15.37
N ALA A 126 13.33 3.90 -14.78
CA ALA A 126 14.20 4.82 -15.49
C ALA A 126 15.56 4.16 -15.68
N ARG A 127 15.98 3.99 -16.93
CA ARG A 127 17.22 3.25 -17.27
C ARG A 127 18.47 4.10 -17.16
N ASP A 128 18.30 5.40 -17.36
CA ASP A 128 19.32 6.44 -17.35
C ASP A 128 18.63 7.80 -17.14
N LYS A 129 19.44 8.85 -17.03
CA LYS A 129 18.98 10.23 -16.82
C LYS A 129 18.08 10.74 -17.95
N HIS A 130 18.38 10.39 -19.21
CA HIS A 130 17.60 10.83 -20.35
C HIS A 130 16.20 10.22 -20.34
N HIS A 131 16.11 8.91 -20.09
CA HIS A 131 14.83 8.22 -19.95
C HIS A 131 14.02 8.80 -18.78
N LEU A 132 14.67 9.19 -17.67
CA LEU A 132 13.98 9.85 -16.57
C LEU A 132 13.45 11.25 -16.93
N ALA A 133 14.24 12.03 -17.67
CA ALA A 133 13.82 13.32 -18.20
C ALA A 133 12.62 13.18 -19.15
N ASP A 134 12.65 12.21 -20.06
CA ASP A 134 11.53 11.91 -20.95
C ASP A 134 10.27 11.51 -20.16
N LEU A 135 10.42 10.67 -19.13
CA LEU A 135 9.32 10.30 -18.25
C LEU A 135 8.71 11.53 -17.55
N SER A 136 9.52 12.52 -17.16
CA SER A 136 9.04 13.75 -16.50
C SER A 136 8.04 14.54 -17.34
N HIS A 137 8.14 14.46 -18.67
CA HIS A 137 7.22 15.12 -19.61
C HIS A 137 5.94 14.32 -19.85
N LEU A 138 5.94 13.02 -19.55
CA LEU A 138 4.81 12.10 -19.78
C LEU A 138 3.95 11.88 -18.53
N ILE A 139 4.53 12.03 -17.34
CA ILE A 139 3.83 11.82 -16.08
C ILE A 139 3.05 13.06 -15.63
N ARG A 140 1.98 12.82 -14.88
CA ARG A 140 1.15 13.90 -14.30
C ARG A 140 1.81 14.41 -13.04
N HIS A 141 1.87 15.72 -12.83
CA HIS A 141 2.44 16.34 -11.63
C HIS A 141 1.36 16.74 -10.60
N ASP A 142 0.29 15.94 -10.50
CA ASP A 142 -0.83 16.18 -9.57
C ASP A 142 -0.61 15.57 -8.17
N ALA A 143 0.46 14.79 -8.00
CA ALA A 143 0.93 14.29 -6.72
C ALA A 143 2.46 14.14 -6.73
N PRO A 144 3.12 14.18 -5.56
CA PRO A 144 4.55 13.91 -5.46
C PRO A 144 4.91 12.52 -5.97
N TYR A 145 6.08 12.42 -6.58
CA TYR A 145 6.72 11.15 -6.93
C TYR A 145 7.75 10.76 -5.88
N LEU A 146 8.04 9.46 -5.83
CA LEU A 146 9.20 8.92 -5.15
C LEU A 146 10.13 8.26 -6.17
N PHE A 147 11.42 8.41 -5.94
CA PHE A 147 12.51 7.74 -6.65
C PHE A 147 13.09 6.73 -5.69
N GLN A 148 13.35 5.52 -6.16
CA GLN A 148 13.75 4.41 -5.30
C GLN A 148 14.81 3.56 -5.97
N LYS A 149 15.79 3.14 -5.17
CA LYS A 149 16.83 2.20 -5.59
C LYS A 149 16.20 0.98 -6.24
N TYR A 150 16.72 0.63 -7.40
CA TYR A 150 16.24 -0.53 -8.11
C TYR A 150 16.82 -1.83 -7.54
N VAL A 151 15.95 -2.75 -7.13
CA VAL A 151 16.33 -4.08 -6.64
C VAL A 151 16.32 -5.06 -7.81
N LYS A 152 17.47 -5.21 -8.47
CA LYS A 152 17.63 -6.01 -9.70
C LYS A 152 17.32 -7.49 -9.51
N GLU A 153 17.61 -8.02 -8.33
CA GLU A 153 17.38 -9.42 -7.94
C GLU A 153 15.89 -9.75 -7.92
N SER A 154 15.05 -8.73 -7.69
CA SER A 154 13.60 -8.81 -7.69
C SER A 154 12.98 -8.34 -9.01
N HIS A 155 13.75 -8.29 -10.11
CA HIS A 155 13.21 -7.89 -11.42
C HIS A 155 12.02 -8.76 -11.82
N GLY A 156 10.86 -8.12 -12.04
CA GLY A 156 9.66 -8.83 -12.52
C GLY A 156 9.11 -9.82 -11.50
N LYS A 157 9.53 -9.76 -10.23
CA LYS A 157 9.11 -10.68 -9.18
C LYS A 157 8.97 -9.99 -7.84
N ASP A 158 7.96 -10.36 -7.08
CA ASP A 158 7.82 -9.95 -5.68
C ASP A 158 6.98 -10.96 -4.90
N VAL A 159 7.07 -10.92 -3.57
CA VAL A 159 6.27 -11.78 -2.69
C VAL A 159 5.23 -10.94 -1.97
N ARG A 160 3.95 -11.21 -2.24
CA ARG A 160 2.82 -10.69 -1.46
C ARG A 160 2.60 -11.58 -0.24
N VAL A 161 2.64 -10.99 0.94
CA VAL A 161 2.38 -11.64 2.23
C VAL A 161 1.07 -11.11 2.79
N ILE A 162 0.11 -11.99 3.09
CA ILE A 162 -1.15 -11.60 3.74
C ILE A 162 -1.01 -11.84 5.24
N VAL A 163 -1.23 -10.79 6.02
CA VAL A 163 -1.19 -10.82 7.47
C VAL A 163 -2.59 -10.51 8.02
N VAL A 164 -3.05 -11.34 8.96
CA VAL A 164 -4.32 -11.18 9.67
C VAL A 164 -4.06 -11.38 11.17
N GLY A 165 -4.39 -10.37 11.99
CA GLY A 165 -4.25 -10.43 13.44
C GLY A 165 -2.82 -10.75 13.90
N GLY A 166 -1.81 -10.19 13.23
CA GLY A 166 -0.39 -10.44 13.53
C GLY A 166 0.13 -11.82 13.10
N ARG A 167 -0.58 -12.54 12.23
CA ARG A 167 -0.16 -13.85 11.70
C ARG A 167 -0.14 -13.86 10.19
N VAL A 168 0.90 -14.43 9.60
CA VAL A 168 0.95 -14.68 8.15
C VAL A 168 -0.02 -15.82 7.82
N VAL A 169 -1.05 -15.51 7.05
CA VAL A 169 -2.09 -16.48 6.64
C VAL A 169 -1.94 -16.93 5.19
N GLY A 170 -1.05 -16.30 4.43
CA GLY A 170 -0.79 -16.70 3.06
C GLY A 170 0.32 -15.89 2.39
N THR A 171 0.97 -16.51 1.41
CA THR A 171 2.10 -15.95 0.67
C THR A 171 1.97 -16.30 -0.82
N MET A 172 2.21 -15.33 -1.68
CA MET A 172 2.10 -15.48 -3.12
C MET A 172 3.30 -14.83 -3.81
N LEU A 173 4.06 -15.62 -4.57
CA LEU A 173 5.06 -15.11 -5.48
C LEU A 173 4.33 -14.62 -6.73
N ARG A 174 4.51 -13.35 -7.07
CA ARG A 174 4.00 -12.77 -8.31
C ARG A 174 5.15 -12.62 -9.30
N CYS A 175 4.93 -13.04 -10.54
CA CYS A 175 5.92 -12.95 -11.61
C CYS A 175 5.31 -12.23 -12.82
N SER A 176 6.10 -11.33 -13.42
CA SER A 176 5.80 -10.76 -14.73
C SER A 176 5.89 -11.83 -15.82
N THR A 177 5.06 -11.71 -16.86
CA THR A 177 4.99 -12.64 -18.00
C THR A 177 5.58 -12.08 -19.29
N ASP A 178 5.94 -10.79 -19.30
CA ASP A 178 6.36 -10.06 -20.49
C ASP A 178 7.74 -9.38 -20.35
N GLY A 179 8.48 -9.75 -19.30
CA GLY A 179 9.81 -9.21 -19.03
C GLY A 179 9.80 -7.78 -18.47
N ARG A 180 8.63 -7.22 -18.12
CA ARG A 180 8.57 -5.94 -17.38
C ARG A 180 8.89 -6.14 -15.91
N MET A 181 9.39 -5.07 -15.27
CA MET A 181 9.70 -5.05 -13.85
C MET A 181 8.48 -5.28 -12.95
N GLN A 182 7.30 -4.81 -13.37
CA GLN A 182 6.08 -4.90 -12.57
C GLN A 182 5.51 -6.32 -12.63
N SER A 183 5.45 -7.00 -11.49
CA SER A 183 4.93 -8.37 -11.32
C SER A 183 3.44 -8.43 -10.99
N ASN A 184 2.77 -7.30 -10.76
CA ASN A 184 1.39 -7.26 -10.27
C ASN A 184 0.43 -7.99 -11.21
N CYS A 185 -0.40 -8.88 -10.67
CA CYS A 185 -1.39 -9.65 -11.46
C CYS A 185 -2.40 -8.77 -12.22
N SER A 186 -2.62 -7.53 -11.78
CA SER A 186 -3.44 -6.56 -12.50
C SER A 186 -2.90 -6.17 -13.87
N LEU A 187 -1.60 -6.39 -14.12
CA LEU A 187 -0.90 -6.10 -15.37
C LEU A 187 -0.58 -7.36 -16.20
N GLY A 188 -1.17 -8.51 -15.87
CA GLY A 188 -0.93 -9.78 -16.57
C GLY A 188 0.14 -10.67 -15.93
N GLY A 189 0.67 -10.27 -14.76
CA GLY A 189 1.54 -11.14 -13.97
C GLY A 189 0.80 -12.36 -13.41
N VAL A 190 1.53 -13.45 -13.19
CA VAL A 190 1.01 -14.71 -12.64
C VAL A 190 1.35 -14.80 -11.16
N GLY A 191 0.37 -15.17 -10.33
CA GLY A 191 0.55 -15.42 -8.92
C GLY A 191 0.58 -16.92 -8.61
N MET A 192 1.58 -17.37 -7.86
CA MET A 192 1.72 -18.75 -7.40
C MET A 192 1.89 -18.78 -5.90
N MET A 193 1.32 -19.78 -5.22
CA MET A 193 1.63 -20.01 -3.81
C MET A 193 3.14 -20.27 -3.67
N CYS A 194 3.73 -19.69 -2.64
CA CYS A 194 5.13 -19.91 -2.31
C CYS A 194 5.28 -20.11 -0.80
N SER A 195 6.30 -20.85 -0.40
CA SER A 195 6.79 -20.77 0.98
C SER A 195 7.58 -19.48 1.17
N LEU A 196 7.47 -18.88 2.35
CA LEU A 196 8.28 -17.75 2.77
C LEU A 196 9.13 -18.17 3.97
N SER A 197 10.38 -17.71 4.02
CA SER A 197 11.25 -17.96 5.16
C SER A 197 10.69 -17.35 6.45
N GLU A 198 11.08 -17.89 7.60
CA GLU A 198 10.65 -17.33 8.90
C GLU A 198 11.06 -15.87 9.06
N GLN A 199 12.24 -15.48 8.56
CA GLN A 199 12.67 -14.09 8.51
C GLN A 199 11.69 -13.21 7.71
N GLY A 200 11.25 -13.65 6.53
CA GLY A 200 10.27 -12.91 5.73
C GLY A 200 8.90 -12.81 6.40
N LYS A 201 8.45 -13.87 7.09
CA LYS A 201 7.20 -13.85 7.86
C LYS A 201 7.27 -12.89 9.04
N GLN A 202 8.36 -12.95 9.81
CA GLN A 202 8.61 -12.04 10.93
C GLN A 202 8.66 -10.59 10.48
N LEU A 203 9.33 -10.31 9.36
CA LEU A 203 9.37 -8.99 8.75
C LEU A 203 7.97 -8.48 8.40
N ALA A 204 7.13 -9.31 7.75
CA ALA A 204 5.76 -8.92 7.40
C ALA A 204 4.90 -8.62 8.64
N VAL A 205 5.03 -9.42 9.71
CA VAL A 205 4.32 -9.18 10.98
C VAL A 205 4.85 -7.93 11.70
N GLN A 206 6.16 -7.68 11.67
CA GLN A 206 6.75 -6.46 12.21
C GLN A 206 6.19 -5.22 11.51
N VAL A 207 6.15 -5.23 10.18
CA VAL A 207 5.58 -4.15 9.36
C VAL A 207 4.10 -3.93 9.69
N SER A 208 3.30 -5.01 9.79
CA SER A 208 1.88 -4.87 10.15
C SER A 208 1.69 -4.25 11.53
N ASN A 209 2.54 -4.61 12.50
CA ASN A 209 2.46 -4.10 13.86
C ASN A 209 2.85 -2.61 13.94
N ILE A 210 3.94 -2.20 13.27
CA ILE A 210 4.38 -0.80 13.22
C ILE A 210 3.28 0.07 12.59
N LEU A 211 2.69 -0.39 11.49
CA LEU A 211 1.64 0.34 10.77
C LEU A 211 0.25 0.21 11.41
N GLY A 212 0.11 -0.54 12.50
CA GLY A 212 -1.15 -0.73 13.22
C GLY A 212 -2.24 -1.46 12.41
N MET A 213 -1.85 -2.33 11.49
CA MET A 213 -2.77 -3.04 10.60
C MET A 213 -3.18 -4.41 11.15
N ASP A 214 -4.48 -4.65 11.21
CA ASP A 214 -5.09 -5.93 11.54
C ASP A 214 -5.16 -6.88 10.35
N VAL A 215 -5.45 -6.35 9.16
CA VAL A 215 -5.56 -7.12 7.91
C VAL A 215 -4.82 -6.37 6.82
N CYS A 216 -3.75 -6.94 6.27
CA CYS A 216 -2.95 -6.26 5.26
C CYS A 216 -2.25 -7.20 4.30
N GLY A 217 -1.84 -6.63 3.16
CA GLY A 217 -0.88 -7.23 2.24
C GLY A 217 0.44 -6.49 2.28
N ILE A 218 1.54 -7.19 2.53
CA ILE A 218 2.90 -6.64 2.49
C ILE A 218 3.61 -7.17 1.24
N ASP A 219 4.15 -6.27 0.43
CA ASP A 219 4.97 -6.63 -0.74
C ASP A 219 6.44 -6.62 -0.35
N LEU A 220 7.10 -7.74 -0.60
CA LEU A 220 8.52 -7.95 -0.35
C LEU A 220 9.29 -8.10 -1.66
N LEU A 221 10.41 -7.40 -1.78
CA LEU A 221 11.40 -7.59 -2.85
C LEU A 221 12.50 -8.50 -2.35
N MET A 222 12.93 -9.44 -3.19
CA MET A 222 13.99 -10.40 -2.86
C MET A 222 15.38 -9.78 -3.04
N LYS A 223 16.29 -10.10 -2.13
CA LYS A 223 17.73 -9.83 -2.24
C LYS A 223 18.50 -11.09 -2.65
N ASP A 224 19.76 -10.92 -3.03
CA ASP A 224 20.70 -12.00 -3.40
C ASP A 224 21.04 -12.92 -2.23
N ASP A 225 21.13 -12.37 -1.02
CA ASP A 225 21.39 -13.08 0.23
C ASP A 225 20.18 -13.87 0.79
N GLY A 226 19.05 -13.86 0.08
CA GLY A 226 17.80 -14.52 0.49
C GLY A 226 16.97 -13.75 1.52
N SER A 227 17.41 -12.56 1.93
CA SER A 227 16.61 -11.63 2.73
C SER A 227 15.72 -10.73 1.84
N PHE A 228 15.00 -9.79 2.46
CA PHE A 228 13.96 -9.02 1.76
C PHE A 228 14.08 -7.53 2.06
N TYR A 229 13.65 -6.72 1.10
CA TYR A 229 13.24 -5.33 1.31
C TYR A 229 11.71 -5.24 1.36
N VAL A 230 11.17 -4.35 2.18
CA VAL A 230 9.75 -3.99 2.15
C VAL A 230 9.51 -2.97 1.04
N CYS A 231 8.60 -3.29 0.13
CA CYS A 231 8.29 -2.47 -1.05
C CYS A 231 7.06 -1.60 -0.86
N GLU A 232 6.00 -2.20 -0.32
CA GLU A 232 4.68 -1.58 -0.19
C GLU A 232 3.89 -2.29 0.91
N ALA A 233 3.04 -1.53 1.62
CA ALA A 233 2.07 -2.06 2.56
C ALA A 233 0.66 -1.64 2.12
N ASN A 234 -0.27 -2.59 2.10
CA ASN A 234 -1.63 -2.39 1.64
C ASN A 234 -2.62 -2.69 2.77
N ALA A 235 -3.28 -1.64 3.28
CA ALA A 235 -4.31 -1.74 4.31
C ALA A 235 -5.65 -2.32 3.80
N ASN A 236 -5.76 -2.63 2.51
CA ASN A 236 -6.95 -3.25 1.95
C ASN A 236 -6.58 -4.33 0.93
N GLU A 237 -6.51 -5.57 1.40
CA GLU A 237 -6.27 -6.72 0.54
C GLU A 237 -7.57 -7.11 -0.21
N PRO A 238 -7.55 -7.19 -1.55
CA PRO A 238 -8.71 -7.66 -2.31
C PRO A 238 -9.03 -9.11 -1.93
N LYS A 239 -10.32 -9.40 -1.74
CA LYS A 239 -10.79 -10.78 -1.64
C LYS A 239 -10.63 -11.48 -3.00
N LYS A 240 -10.60 -12.81 -2.97
CA LYS A 240 -10.62 -13.72 -4.12
C LYS A 240 -11.53 -13.18 -5.22
N SER A 241 -11.00 -13.06 -6.44
CA SER A 241 -11.83 -12.73 -7.61
C SER A 241 -12.68 -13.95 -7.98
N ASN A 242 -13.96 -13.75 -8.27
CA ASN A 242 -14.85 -14.78 -8.83
C ASN A 242 -14.54 -15.11 -10.30
N ASN A 243 -13.56 -14.43 -10.92
CA ASN A 243 -13.09 -14.76 -12.26
C ASN A 243 -12.09 -15.94 -12.17
N PRO A 244 -12.37 -17.10 -12.81
CA PRO A 244 -11.54 -18.30 -12.73
C PRO A 244 -10.10 -18.10 -13.20
N GLU A 245 -9.83 -17.11 -14.07
CA GLU A 245 -8.49 -16.76 -14.57
C GLU A 245 -7.70 -15.83 -13.63
N LYS A 246 -8.35 -15.23 -12.62
CA LYS A 246 -7.74 -14.33 -11.63
C LYS A 246 -7.94 -14.83 -10.21
N LYS A 247 -7.87 -16.16 -10.02
CA LYS A 247 -7.97 -16.78 -8.69
C LYS A 247 -6.73 -16.42 -7.87
N LEU A 248 -6.92 -15.62 -6.82
CA LEU A 248 -5.97 -15.59 -5.72
C LEU A 248 -5.99 -16.98 -5.05
N PRO A 249 -4.84 -17.60 -4.78
CA PRO A 249 -4.77 -18.99 -4.33
C PRO A 249 -5.22 -19.22 -2.87
N PHE A 250 -5.63 -18.17 -2.16
CA PHE A 250 -6.00 -18.28 -0.75
C PHE A 250 -7.33 -19.00 -0.52
N SER A 251 -7.36 -19.93 0.43
CA SER A 251 -8.60 -20.53 0.97
C SER A 251 -9.46 -19.45 1.64
N PRO A 252 -10.79 -19.49 1.53
CA PRO A 252 -11.64 -18.60 2.32
C PRO A 252 -11.39 -18.87 3.81
N PHE A 253 -11.21 -17.79 4.57
CA PHE A 253 -11.64 -17.73 5.96
C PHE A 253 -13.11 -17.32 5.97
#